data_AF-A0A3N1IAN3-F1
#
_entry.id   AF-A0A3N1IAN3-F1
#
_cell.length_a   1.000
_cell.length_b   1.000
_cell.length_c   1.000
_cell.angle_alpha   90.00
_cell.angle_beta   90.00
_cell.angle_gamma   90.00
#
_symmetry.space_group_name_H-M   'P 1'
#
loop_
_entity.id
_entity.type
_entity.pdbx_description
1 polymer ?
#
loop_
_entity_poly.entity_id
_entity_poly.type
_entity_poly.pdbx_seq_one_letter_code
_entity_poly.pdbx_strand_id
1 'polypeptide(L)'
;MSPTIEVDAQTYRSIEFAARMGNTTAAEVVARLVRTASVPSSAPAATSKEAETGRKVGVYVDYEGHRTRGNYDRDTKRIDITSGPLAGQSFKTPTGAARAVVAHYKPDVNPNRNGWSFWVLDDGSGEFLQSIRYST
;
A
#
# COMPACT_ATOMS: atom_id res chain seq x y z
N MET A 1 -38.67 -3.95 -8.16
CA MET A 1 -38.20 -4.25 -9.52
C MET A 1 -36.69 -4.07 -9.53
N SER A 2 -35.93 -5.11 -9.82
CA SER A 2 -34.48 -5.03 -9.97
C SER A 2 -34.17 -4.53 -11.38
N PRO A 3 -33.37 -3.48 -11.57
CA PRO A 3 -33.00 -3.02 -12.90
C PRO A 3 -32.16 -4.10 -13.62
N THR A 4 -32.49 -4.38 -14.88
CA THR A 4 -31.73 -5.30 -15.73
C THR A 4 -30.74 -4.50 -16.56
N ILE A 5 -29.49 -4.98 -16.66
CA ILE A 5 -28.46 -4.40 -17.52
C ILE A 5 -28.06 -5.40 -18.59
N GLU A 6 -27.81 -4.92 -19.81
CA GLU A 6 -27.27 -5.76 -20.88
C GLU A 6 -25.74 -5.73 -20.84
N VAL A 7 -25.13 -6.91 -20.94
CA VAL A 7 -23.68 -7.11 -20.93
C VAL A 7 -23.31 -8.11 -22.00
N ASP A 8 -22.22 -7.86 -22.70
CA ASP A 8 -21.69 -8.81 -23.68
C ASP A 8 -21.29 -10.14 -23.01
N ALA A 9 -21.35 -11.24 -23.78
CA ALA A 9 -21.07 -12.59 -23.32
C ALA A 9 -19.66 -12.75 -22.70
N GLN A 10 -18.65 -12.07 -23.22
CA GLN A 10 -17.30 -12.11 -22.65
C GLN A 10 -17.26 -11.44 -21.27
N THR A 11 -17.90 -10.28 -21.15
CA THR A 11 -17.96 -9.53 -19.89
C THR A 11 -18.73 -10.30 -18.83
N TYR A 12 -19.87 -10.89 -19.22
CA TYR A 12 -20.66 -11.74 -18.33
C TYR A 12 -19.84 -12.93 -17.80
N ARG A 13 -19.09 -13.62 -18.67
CA ARG A 13 -18.19 -14.73 -18.26
C ARG A 13 -17.11 -14.27 -17.28
N SER A 14 -16.52 -13.10 -17.49
CA SER A 14 -15.53 -12.55 -16.56
C SER A 14 -16.13 -12.22 -15.19
N ILE A 15 -17.36 -11.68 -15.16
CA ILE A 15 -18.07 -11.39 -13.91
C ILE A 15 -18.40 -12.70 -13.17
N GLU A 16 -18.91 -13.72 -13.86
CA GLU A 16 -19.21 -15.03 -13.26
C GLU A 16 -17.96 -15.74 -12.76
N PHE A 17 -16.85 -15.65 -13.48
CA PHE A 17 -15.58 -16.21 -13.05
C PHE A 17 -15.08 -15.54 -11.77
N ALA A 18 -15.14 -14.20 -11.68
CA ALA A 18 -14.79 -13.46 -10.48
C ALA A 18 -15.72 -13.81 -9.30
N ALA A 19 -17.03 -13.94 -9.57
CA ALA A 19 -18.02 -14.33 -8.58
C ALA A 19 -17.71 -15.73 -8.00
N ARG A 20 -17.38 -16.70 -8.87
CA ARG A 20 -17.00 -18.05 -8.47
C ARG A 20 -15.71 -18.07 -7.65
N MET A 21 -14.69 -17.31 -8.04
CA MET A 21 -13.43 -17.24 -7.29
C MET A 21 -13.62 -16.59 -5.91
N GLY A 22 -14.47 -15.58 -5.81
CA GLY A 22 -14.77 -14.87 -4.56
C GLY A 22 -15.88 -15.50 -3.72
N ASN A 23 -16.44 -16.64 -4.13
CA ASN A 23 -17.63 -17.26 -3.55
C ASN A 23 -18.76 -16.25 -3.29
N THR A 24 -18.97 -15.35 -4.26
CA THR A 24 -19.94 -14.24 -4.22
C THR A 24 -20.84 -14.28 -5.46
N THR A 25 -21.75 -13.32 -5.61
CA THR A 25 -22.67 -13.21 -6.76
C THR A 25 -22.15 -12.21 -7.79
N ALA A 26 -22.58 -12.37 -9.05
CA ALA A 26 -22.25 -11.43 -10.13
C ALA A 26 -22.63 -9.98 -9.79
N ALA A 27 -23.78 -9.78 -9.14
CA ALA A 27 -24.23 -8.46 -8.70
C ALA A 27 -23.29 -7.81 -7.69
N GLU A 28 -22.76 -8.59 -6.75
CA GLU A 28 -21.83 -8.10 -5.73
C GLU A 28 -20.45 -7.76 -6.31
N VAL A 29 -19.98 -8.55 -7.29
CA VAL A 29 -18.79 -8.21 -8.08
C VAL A 29 -18.96 -6.86 -8.76
N VAL A 30 -20.08 -6.64 -9.46
CA VAL A 30 -20.38 -5.37 -10.13
C VAL A 30 -20.47 -4.23 -9.11
N ALA A 31 -21.17 -4.42 -8.00
CA ALA A 31 -21.30 -3.40 -6.96
C ALA A 31 -19.94 -2.99 -6.36
N ARG A 32 -19.03 -3.95 -6.16
CA ARG A 32 -17.67 -3.70 -5.67
C ARG A 32 -16.82 -2.96 -6.69
N LEU A 33 -16.91 -3.32 -7.97
CA LEU A 33 -16.22 -2.62 -9.06
C LEU A 33 -16.70 -1.16 -9.16
N VAL A 34 -18.01 -0.94 -9.14
CA VAL A 34 -18.60 0.41 -9.17
C VAL A 34 -18.13 1.22 -7.97
N ARG A 35 -18.19 0.67 -6.75
CA ARG A 35 -17.71 1.34 -5.53
C ARG A 35 -16.24 1.74 -5.65
N THR A 36 -15.40 0.85 -6.17
CA THR A 36 -13.96 1.09 -6.37
C THR A 36 -13.70 2.16 -7.43
N ALA A 37 -14.52 2.23 -8.48
CA ALA A 37 -14.40 3.24 -9.52
C ALA A 37 -14.97 4.61 -9.10
N SER A 38 -15.97 4.62 -8.20
CA SER A 38 -16.59 5.86 -7.69
C SER A 38 -15.74 6.60 -6.66
N VAL A 39 -14.74 5.97 -6.05
CA VAL A 39 -13.75 6.70 -5.25
C VAL A 39 -12.81 7.45 -6.20
N PRO A 40 -12.66 8.79 -6.11
CA PRO A 40 -11.79 9.54 -7.00
C PRO A 40 -10.36 9.02 -6.90
N SER A 41 -9.92 8.39 -7.98
CA SER A 41 -8.62 7.71 -8.09
C SER A 41 -7.52 8.73 -8.36
N SER A 42 -6.69 9.02 -7.37
CA SER A 42 -5.31 9.46 -7.61
C SER A 42 -4.43 8.24 -7.90
N ALA A 43 -4.51 7.76 -9.15
CA ALA A 43 -3.49 6.98 -9.89
C ALA A 43 -3.02 5.61 -9.28
N PRO A 44 -2.27 4.78 -10.04
CA PRO A 44 -2.74 3.49 -10.51
C PRO A 44 -2.25 2.27 -9.71
N ALA A 45 -3.06 1.21 -9.80
CA ALA A 45 -2.81 -0.22 -9.61
C ALA A 45 -1.46 -0.67 -9.00
N ALA A 46 -1.53 -1.18 -7.77
CA ALA A 46 -0.82 -2.39 -7.38
C ALA A 46 -1.82 -3.34 -6.72
N THR A 47 -1.89 -4.53 -7.28
CA THR A 47 -2.69 -5.69 -6.98
C THR A 47 -2.75 -5.99 -5.47
N SER A 48 -3.85 -6.62 -5.04
CA SER A 48 -4.11 -7.16 -3.69
C SER A 48 -4.23 -6.11 -2.56
N LYS A 49 -5.43 -5.55 -2.40
CA LYS A 49 -5.75 -4.66 -1.27
C LYS A 49 -7.13 -4.97 -0.70
N GLU A 50 -7.35 -6.20 -0.23
CA GLU A 50 -8.56 -6.46 0.58
C GLU A 50 -8.40 -7.51 1.69
N ALA A 51 -7.16 -7.80 2.12
CA ALA A 51 -6.93 -8.68 3.28
C ALA A 51 -5.92 -8.12 4.33
N GLU A 52 -5.35 -6.92 4.14
CA GLU A 52 -4.11 -6.54 4.86
C GLU A 52 -4.20 -5.27 5.72
N THR A 53 -5.39 -4.71 5.94
CA THR A 53 -5.55 -3.46 6.71
C THR A 53 -5.13 -3.57 8.18
N GLY A 54 -4.97 -4.79 8.72
CA GLY A 54 -4.37 -5.02 10.05
C GLY A 54 -2.89 -5.41 10.04
N ARG A 55 -2.32 -5.75 8.87
CA ARG A 55 -0.95 -6.29 8.72
C ARG A 55 0.07 -5.22 8.31
N LYS A 56 -0.39 -4.24 7.55
CA LYS A 56 0.42 -3.15 7.01
C LYS A 56 0.22 -1.88 7.84
N VAL A 57 1.32 -1.35 8.36
CA VAL A 57 1.36 -0.11 9.15
C VAL A 57 1.85 1.02 8.26
N GLY A 58 1.09 2.12 8.20
CA GLY A 58 1.53 3.32 7.51
C GLY A 58 2.76 3.91 8.21
N VAL A 59 3.76 4.31 7.44
CA VAL A 59 4.96 4.99 7.93
C VAL A 59 5.30 6.19 7.07
N TYR A 60 5.96 7.17 7.66
CA TYR A 60 6.52 8.32 6.95
C TYR A 60 7.88 8.71 7.50
N VAL A 61 8.59 9.54 6.74
CA VAL A 61 9.80 10.22 7.19
C VAL A 61 9.84 11.59 6.53
N ASP A 62 10.23 12.60 7.30
CA ASP A 62 10.57 13.91 6.78
C ASP A 62 12.10 14.02 6.69
N TYR A 63 12.64 14.06 5.47
CA TYR A 63 14.07 14.13 5.23
C TYR A 63 14.39 15.28 4.26
N GLU A 64 15.28 16.20 4.66
CA GLU A 64 15.63 17.41 3.90
C GLU A 64 14.38 18.24 3.47
N GLY A 65 13.34 18.28 4.30
CA GLY A 65 12.08 18.98 4.00
C GLY A 65 11.13 18.21 3.08
N HIS A 66 11.48 16.98 2.69
CA HIS A 66 10.63 16.13 1.87
C HIS A 66 10.02 15.00 2.69
N ARG A 67 8.68 14.92 2.68
CA ARG A 67 7.96 13.81 3.29
C ARG A 67 7.88 12.63 2.32
N THR A 68 8.51 11.52 2.69
CA THR A 68 8.34 10.22 2.03
C THR A 68 7.38 9.37 2.86
N ARG A 69 6.39 8.74 2.22
CA ARG A 69 5.44 7.84 2.89
C ARG A 69 5.57 6.42 2.36
N GLY A 70 5.25 5.44 3.19
CA GLY A 70 5.26 4.03 2.83
C GLY A 70 4.38 3.19 3.75
N ASN A 71 4.30 1.90 3.43
CA ASN A 71 3.63 0.90 4.24
C ASN A 71 4.65 -0.14 4.68
N TYR A 72 4.75 -0.36 5.99
CA TYR A 72 5.55 -1.41 6.60
C TYR A 72 4.69 -2.66 6.83
N ASP A 73 5.13 -3.80 6.33
CA ASP A 73 4.49 -5.10 6.57
C ASP A 73 5.15 -5.80 7.77
N ARG A 74 4.36 -6.11 8.81
CA ARG A 74 4.89 -6.67 10.07
C ARG A 74 5.45 -8.09 9.93
N ASP A 75 4.86 -8.91 9.09
CA ASP A 75 5.27 -10.31 8.85
C ASP A 75 6.56 -10.39 8.02
N THR A 76 6.57 -9.72 6.88
CA THR A 76 7.67 -9.80 5.90
C THR A 76 8.78 -8.79 6.18
N LYS A 77 8.53 -7.82 7.07
CA LYS A 77 9.44 -6.71 7.41
C LYS A 77 9.77 -5.83 6.21
N ARG A 78 8.93 -5.87 5.17
CA ARG A 78 9.07 -5.12 3.93
C ARG A 78 8.53 -3.71 4.11
N ILE A 79 9.13 -2.74 3.42
CA ILE A 79 8.55 -1.40 3.27
C ILE A 79 8.26 -1.16 1.80
N ASP A 80 7.03 -0.77 1.51
CA ASP A 80 6.58 -0.32 0.20
C ASP A 80 6.40 1.19 0.22
N ILE A 81 7.17 1.93 -0.57
CA ILE A 81 7.08 3.39 -0.63
C ILE A 81 5.86 3.78 -1.47
N THR A 82 4.98 4.58 -0.88
CA THR A 82 3.70 4.99 -1.47
C THR A 82 3.70 6.45 -1.92
N SER A 83 4.62 7.27 -1.43
CA SER A 83 4.71 8.69 -1.78
C SER A 83 6.16 9.19 -1.78
N GLY A 84 6.43 10.14 -2.67
CA GLY A 84 7.76 10.70 -2.89
C GLY A 84 8.41 10.16 -4.18
N PRO A 85 9.67 10.52 -4.43
CA PRO A 85 10.40 10.16 -5.65
C PRO A 85 10.70 8.67 -5.77
N LEU A 86 10.59 7.93 -4.67
CA LEU A 86 10.76 6.47 -4.62
C LEU A 86 9.41 5.73 -4.61
N ALA A 87 8.30 6.42 -4.87
CA ALA A 87 6.97 5.81 -4.90
C ALA A 87 6.90 4.63 -5.88
N GLY A 88 6.28 3.54 -5.44
CA GLY A 88 6.22 2.27 -6.18
C GLY A 88 7.42 1.36 -5.95
N GLN A 89 8.48 1.81 -5.27
CA GLN A 89 9.58 0.95 -4.89
C GLN A 89 9.30 0.19 -3.59
N SER A 90 9.74 -1.06 -3.57
CA SER A 90 9.64 -1.93 -2.42
C SER A 90 11.00 -2.40 -1.93
N PHE A 91 11.18 -2.39 -0.62
CA PHE A 91 12.43 -2.77 0.02
C PHE A 91 12.21 -3.90 1.00
N LYS A 92 13.09 -4.90 0.96
CA LYS A 92 13.02 -6.09 1.84
C LYS A 92 13.21 -5.78 3.32
N THR A 93 13.74 -4.60 3.68
CA THR A 93 13.98 -4.20 5.06
C THR A 93 13.74 -2.70 5.25
N PRO A 94 13.41 -2.24 6.47
CA PRO A 94 13.27 -0.82 6.77
C PRO A 94 14.56 -0.03 6.53
N THR A 95 15.69 -0.64 6.86
CA THR A 95 17.04 -0.08 6.63
C THR A 95 17.31 0.09 5.14
N GLY A 96 16.91 -0.87 4.30
CA GLY A 96 17.04 -0.76 2.85
C GLY A 96 16.26 0.44 2.29
N ALA A 97 15.02 0.62 2.76
CA ALA A 97 14.19 1.76 2.37
C ALA A 97 14.81 3.09 2.85
N ALA A 98 15.28 3.16 4.09
CA ALA A 98 15.90 4.36 4.64
C ALA A 98 17.16 4.79 3.86
N ARG A 99 18.02 3.81 3.52
CA ARG A 99 19.21 4.04 2.70
C ARG A 99 18.85 4.60 1.32
N ALA A 100 17.79 4.09 0.69
CA ALA A 100 17.34 4.57 -0.60
C ALA A 100 16.85 6.03 -0.52
N VAL A 101 16.07 6.38 0.50
CA VAL A 101 15.62 7.76 0.74
C VAL A 101 16.83 8.70 0.91
N VAL A 102 17.79 8.34 1.76
CA VAL A 102 18.98 9.17 1.97
C VAL A 102 19.82 9.29 0.71
N ALA A 103 20.08 8.18 0.02
CA ALA A 103 20.87 8.18 -1.21
C ALA A 103 20.23 9.04 -2.33
N HIS A 104 18.90 9.13 -2.35
CA HIS A 104 18.18 9.97 -3.30
C HIS A 104 18.30 11.46 -2.98
N TYR A 105 18.07 11.86 -1.72
CA TYR A 105 18.03 13.27 -1.34
C TYR A 105 19.40 13.87 -1.01
N LYS A 106 20.34 13.08 -0.51
CA LYS A 106 21.73 13.47 -0.24
C LYS A 106 22.68 12.35 -0.67
N PRO A 107 23.06 12.29 -1.96
CA PRO A 107 24.02 11.29 -2.43
C PRO A 107 25.43 11.49 -1.85
N ASP A 108 25.80 12.71 -1.45
CA ASP A 108 27.12 13.05 -0.91
C ASP A 108 27.38 12.58 0.53
N VAL A 109 26.37 12.06 1.24
CA VAL A 109 26.53 11.58 2.61
C VAL A 109 26.43 10.06 2.69
N ASN A 110 27.06 9.47 3.70
CA ASN A 110 26.92 8.04 3.95
C ASN A 110 25.43 7.70 4.20
N PRO A 111 24.80 6.87 3.35
CA PRO A 111 23.37 6.58 3.44
C PRO A 111 23.04 5.61 4.57
N ASN A 112 24.04 5.12 5.33
CA ASN A 112 23.81 4.16 6.40
C ASN A 112 22.94 4.75 7.52
N ARG A 113 21.65 4.38 7.51
CA ARG A 113 20.65 4.78 8.50
C ARG A 113 19.99 3.55 9.09
N ASN A 114 19.74 3.59 10.39
CA ASN A 114 18.93 2.59 11.06
C ASN A 114 17.47 2.79 10.69
N GLY A 115 16.90 1.91 9.85
CA GLY A 115 15.52 2.03 9.39
C GLY A 115 14.50 2.05 10.53
N TRP A 116 14.78 1.42 11.67
CA TRP A 116 13.84 1.35 12.79
C TRP A 116 13.63 2.70 13.50
N SER A 117 14.65 3.55 13.50
CA SER A 117 14.60 4.90 14.09
C SER A 117 14.51 6.00 13.01
N PHE A 118 14.38 5.61 11.74
CA PHE A 118 14.26 6.53 10.60
C PHE A 118 12.81 6.75 10.20
N TRP A 119 12.00 5.69 10.25
CA TRP A 119 10.59 5.74 9.91
C TRP A 119 9.75 6.06 11.15
N VAL A 120 8.78 6.94 10.98
CA VAL A 120 7.75 7.32 11.96
C VAL A 120 6.43 6.67 11.56
N LEU A 121 5.62 6.25 12.51
CA LEU A 121 4.31 5.67 12.29
C LEU A 121 3.30 6.75 11.87
N ASP A 122 2.54 6.47 10.82
CA ASP A 122 1.48 7.33 10.27
C ASP A 122 0.10 7.00 10.89
N ASP A 123 0.08 6.52 12.13
CA ASP A 123 -1.14 6.23 12.91
C ASP A 123 -1.56 7.41 13.81
N GLY A 124 -0.83 8.53 13.74
CA GLY A 124 -1.04 9.72 14.56
C GLY A 124 -0.31 9.70 15.90
N SER A 125 0.34 8.59 16.27
CA SER A 125 1.15 8.48 17.49
C SER A 125 2.44 9.31 17.42
N GLY A 126 2.98 9.51 16.21
CA GLY A 126 4.29 10.12 16.02
C GLY A 126 5.44 9.26 16.55
N GLU A 127 5.19 8.00 16.88
CA GLU A 127 6.20 7.08 17.36
C GLU A 127 7.08 6.57 16.22
N PHE A 128 8.30 6.15 16.54
CA PHE A 128 9.18 5.51 15.58
C PHE A 128 8.74 4.07 15.30
N LEU A 129 9.06 3.56 14.11
CA LEU A 129 8.81 2.18 13.72
C LEU A 129 9.39 1.16 14.72
N GLN A 130 10.46 1.51 15.43
CA GLN A 130 11.03 0.68 16.49
C GLN A 130 10.04 0.35 17.63
N SER A 131 9.05 1.20 17.91
CA SER A 131 8.07 0.97 18.98
C SER A 131 7.25 -0.30 18.74
N ILE A 132 6.98 -0.65 17.48
CA ILE A 132 6.23 -1.87 17.11
C ILE A 132 7.13 -3.07 16.79
N ARG A 133 8.45 -2.96 17.05
CA ARG A 133 9.41 -4.03 16.74
C ARG A 133 9.26 -5.25 17.65
N TYR A 134 8.81 -5.03 18.88
CA TYR A 134 8.68 -6.06 19.93
C TYR A 134 7.24 -6.28 20.40
N SER A 135 6.28 -5.53 19.85
CA SER A 135 4.86 -5.72 20.12
C SER A 135 4.42 -7.06 19.53
N THR A 136 4.24 -8.05 20.40
CA THR A 136 3.77 -9.41 20.07
C THR A 136 2.26 -9.43 19.96
#